data_AF-A0A1R3S0W8-F1
#
_entry.id   AF-A0A1R3S0W8-F1
#
_cell.length_a   1.000
_cell.length_b   1.000
_cell.length_c   1.000
_cell.angle_alpha   90.00
_cell.angle_beta   90.00
_cell.angle_gamma   90.00
#
_symmetry.space_group_name_H-M   'P 1'
#
loop_
_entity.id
_entity.type
_entity.pdbx_description
1 polymer ?
#
loop_
_entity_poly.entity_id
_entity_poly.type
_entity_poly.pdbx_seq_one_letter_code
_entity_poly.pdbx_strand_id
1 'polypeptide(L)' 'FVGRFLYEDLIPDRNLDDKVSFLDGEERQAFLDFAKGMLDWHQDRRKTAGELAEHPFLQPKRTNA' A
#
# COMPACT_ATOMS: atom_id res chain seq x y z
N PHE A 1 28.76 -4.64 0.77
CA PHE A 1 28.49 -4.15 2.14
C PHE A 1 27.04 -3.70 2.20
N VAL A 2 26.22 -4.30 3.05
CA VAL A 2 24.85 -3.81 3.28
C VAL A 2 24.96 -2.68 4.31
N GLY A 3 24.51 -1.48 3.97
CA GLY A 3 24.50 -0.35 4.90
C GLY A 3 23.65 -0.67 6.12
N ARG A 4 24.07 -0.19 7.30
CA ARG A 4 23.26 -0.25 8.53
C ARG A 4 22.85 1.15 8.93
N PHE A 5 21.69 1.27 9.58
CA PHE A 5 21.27 2.51 10.18
C PHE A 5 22.13 2.84 11.41
N LEU A 6 22.41 4.12 11.66
CA LEU A 6 23.22 4.54 12.80
C LEU A 6 22.50 4.35 14.15
N TYR A 7 21.16 4.37 14.13
CA TYR A 7 20.31 4.25 15.32
C TYR A 7 19.14 3.30 15.03
N GLU A 8 19.42 1.99 14.96
CA GLU A 8 18.41 0.97 14.67
C GLU A 8 17.28 0.95 15.72
N ASP A 9 17.62 1.18 16.99
CA ASP A 9 16.65 1.19 18.11
C ASP A 9 15.62 2.34 18.04
N LEU A 10 15.89 3.37 17.23
CA LEU A 10 14.97 4.49 17.02
C LEU A 10 13.98 4.24 15.87
N ILE A 11 14.13 3.14 15.13
CA ILE A 11 13.21 2.77 14.05
C ILE A 11 12.02 2.04 14.68
N PRO A 12 10.84 2.67 14.75
CA PRO A 12 9.68 2.01 15.35
C PRO A 12 9.26 0.82 14.48
N ASP A 13 8.93 -0.30 15.14
CA ASP A 13 8.26 -1.41 14.50
C ASP A 13 6.82 -0.99 14.18
N ARG A 14 6.57 -0.62 12.92
CA ARG A 14 5.27 -0.15 12.44
C ARG A 14 5.00 -0.69 11.04
N ASN A 15 3.83 -1.27 10.86
CA ASN A 15 3.32 -1.67 9.55
C ASN A 15 2.17 -0.75 9.13
N LEU A 16 2.02 -0.51 7.83
CA LEU A 16 0.86 0.16 7.26
C LEU A 16 -0.42 -0.62 7.56
N ASP A 17 -0.35 -1.95 7.48
CA ASP A 17 -1.43 -2.90 7.74
C ASP A 17 -2.10 -2.59 9.10
N ASP A 18 -1.31 -2.42 10.16
CA ASP A 18 -1.77 -2.13 11.53
C ASP A 18 -2.46 -0.77 11.69
N LYS A 19 -2.29 0.14 10.73
CA LYS A 19 -2.83 1.51 10.79
C LYS A 19 -4.08 1.70 9.93
N VAL A 20 -4.46 0.73 9.11
CA VAL A 20 -5.70 0.76 8.33
C VAL A 20 -6.83 0.14 9.16
N SER A 21 -7.28 0.85 10.19
CA SER A 21 -8.37 0.42 11.08
C SER A 21 -9.76 0.90 10.63
N PHE A 22 -9.82 1.74 9.61
CA PHE A 22 -11.08 2.29 9.07
C PHE A 22 -11.74 1.37 8.04
N LEU A 23 -10.94 0.54 7.37
CA LEU A 23 -11.40 -0.44 6.41
C LEU A 23 -11.29 -1.82 7.05
N ASP A 24 -12.23 -2.71 6.78
CA ASP A 24 -12.23 -4.09 7.26
C ASP A 24 -12.37 -5.09 6.12
N GLY A 25 -12.03 -6.35 6.40
CA GLY A 25 -12.24 -7.48 5.50
C GLY A 25 -11.60 -7.32 4.12
N GLU A 26 -12.37 -7.61 3.07
CA GLU A 26 -11.92 -7.58 1.67
C GLU A 26 -11.54 -6.17 1.20
N GLU A 27 -12.25 -5.14 1.66
CA GLU A 27 -11.97 -3.75 1.27
C GLU A 27 -10.62 -3.30 1.79
N ARG A 28 -10.28 -3.69 3.02
CA ARG A 28 -8.96 -3.46 3.61
C ARG A 28 -7.85 -4.15 2.83
N GLN A 29 -8.06 -5.41 2.43
CA GLN A 29 -7.09 -6.16 1.64
C GLN A 29 -6.87 -5.53 0.27
N ALA A 30 -7.94 -5.12 -0.41
CA ALA A 30 -7.87 -4.43 -1.70
C ALA A 30 -7.16 -3.07 -1.60
N PHE A 31 -7.39 -2.32 -0.52
CA PHE A 31 -6.68 -1.06 -0.27
C PHE A 31 -5.19 -1.29 -0.03
N LEU A 32 -4.82 -2.29 0.78
CA LEU A 32 -3.42 -2.59 1.06
C LEU A 32 -2.67 -3.05 -0.19
N ASP A 33 -3.32 -3.83 -1.06
CA ASP A 33 -2.75 -4.22 -2.36
C ASP A 33 -2.51 -3.00 -3.26
N PHE A 34 -3.49 -2.10 -3.34
CA PHE A 34 -3.36 -0.82 -4.04
C PHE A 34 -2.20 0.01 -3.49
N ALA A 35 -2.15 0.22 -2.17
CA ALA A 35 -1.15 1.07 -1.52
C ALA A 35 0.28 0.52 -1.67
N LYS A 36 0.47 -0.80 -1.65
CA LYS A 36 1.77 -1.44 -1.90
C LYS A 36 2.33 -1.08 -3.28
N GLY A 37 1.49 -0.99 -4.30
CA GLY A 37 1.91 -0.56 -5.64
C GLY A 37 2.43 0.88 -5.69
N MET A 38 1.90 1.77 -4.84
CA MET A 38 2.31 3.17 -4.75
C MET A 38 3.56 3.38 -3.89
N LEU A 39 3.70 2.60 -2.80
CA LEU A 39 4.71 2.80 -1.76
C LEU A 39 5.97 1.93 -1.93
N ASP A 40 6.15 1.28 -3.10
CA ASP A 40 7.37 0.54 -3.37
C ASP A 40 8.57 1.49 -3.45
N TRP A 41 9.64 1.18 -2.72
CA TRP A 41 10.86 1.97 -2.70
C TRP A 41 11.59 1.92 -4.05
N HIS A 42 11.55 0.76 -4.72
CA HIS A 42 12.26 0.54 -5.97
C HIS A 42 11.46 1.14 -7.13
N GLN A 43 12.03 2.14 -7.82
CA GLN A 43 11.32 2.87 -8.88
C GLN A 43 10.74 1.94 -9.96
N ASP A 44 11.49 0.91 -10.38
CA ASP A 44 11.06 -0.01 -11.45
C ASP A 44 9.92 -0.96 -11.02
N ARG A 45 9.63 -1.03 -9.72
CA ARG A 45 8.52 -1.83 -9.17
C ARG A 45 7.34 -0.95 -8.75
N ARG A 46 7.59 0.35 -8.55
CA ARG A 46 6.55 1.32 -8.20
C ARG A 46 5.64 1.52 -9.38
N LYS A 47 4.35 1.28 -9.18
CA LYS A 47 3.33 1.50 -10.21
C LYS A 47 3.20 3.00 -10.49
N THR A 48 3.01 3.33 -11.75
CA THR A 48 2.69 4.68 -12.23
C THR A 48 1.27 5.07 -11.82
N ALA A 49 0.97 6.37 -11.86
CA ALA A 49 -0.39 6.86 -11.62
C ALA A 49 -1.41 6.26 -12.60
N GLY A 50 -1.02 6.04 -13.86
CA GLY A 50 -1.88 5.41 -14.87
C GLY A 50 -2.20 3.96 -14.54
N GLU A 51 -1.19 3.16 -14.20
CA GLU A 51 -1.38 1.76 -13.79
C GLU A 51 -2.18 1.63 -12.48
N LEU A 52 -2.00 2.57 -11.54
CA LEU A 52 -2.77 2.62 -10.31
C LEU A 52 -4.24 2.99 -10.54
N ALA A 53 -4.54 3.84 -11.53
CA ALA A 53 -5.91 4.24 -11.87
C ALA A 53 -6.76 3.05 -12.35
N GLU A 54 -6.14 2.03 -12.94
CA GLU A 54 -6.81 0.79 -13.39
C GLU A 54 -7.07 -0.20 -12.25
N HIS A 55 -6.57 0.07 -11.03
CA HIS A 55 -6.69 -0.85 -9.91
C HIS A 55 -8.15 -1.06 -9.47
N PRO A 56 -8.60 -2.30 -9.19
CA PRO A 56 -9.98 -2.60 -8.79
C PRO A 56 -10.51 -1.77 -7.61
N PHE A 57 -9.63 -1.44 -6.66
CA PHE A 57 -9.97 -0.60 -5.51
C PHE A 57 -10.55 0.78 -5.89
N LEU A 58 -10.09 1.37 -7.00
CA LEU A 58 -10.57 2.68 -7.49
C LEU A 58 -11.74 2.56 -8.47
N GLN A 59 -12.10 1.34 -8.89
CA GLN A 59 -13.18 1.16 -9.85
C GLN A 59 -14.54 1.39 -9.19
N PRO A 60 -15.51 2.00 -9.89
CA PRO A 60 -16.86 2.13 -9.39
C PRO A 60 -17.44 0.76 -9.01
N LYS A 61 -17.92 0.62 -7.78
CA LYS A 61 -18.71 -0.57 -7.40
C LYS A 61 -19.98 -0.55 -8.26
N ARG A 62 -20.30 -1.66 -8.93
CA ARG A 62 -21.55 -1.78 -9.70
C ARG A 62 -22.71 -1.70 -8.72
N THR A 63 -23.35 -0.54 -8.66
CA THR A 63 -24.65 -0.39 -8.01
C THR A 63 -25.69 -0.89 -9.00
N ASN A 64 -26.20 -2.10 -8.80
CA ASN A 64 -27.42 -2.50 -9.50
C ASN A 64 -28.55 -1.63 -8.95
N ALA A 65 -29.02 -0.69 -9.77
CA ALA A 65 -30.25 0.06 -9.53
C ALA A 65 -31.48 -0.80 -9.86
#